data_AF-A0AAX2IPU2-F1
#
_entry.id   AF-A0AAX2IPU2-F1
#
_cell.length_a   1.000
_cell.length_b   1.000
_cell.length_c   1.000
_cell.angle_alpha   90.00
_cell.angle_beta   90.00
_cell.angle_gamma   90.00
#
_symmetry.space_group_name_H-M   'P 1'
#
loop_
_entity.id
_entity.type
_entity.pdbx_description
1 polymer ?
#
loop_
_entity_poly.entity_id
_entity_poly.type
_entity_poly.pdbx_seq_one_letter_code
_entity_poly.pdbx_strand_id
1 'polypeptide(L)'
;MARTGLANLKKNNGDLEGALKDYNQLLTEKPESLLYNGRADVYLKMKKSKEALADINKAISIDPKFSQSYVTKAIILFESAKDKEACSNLDKAAALGHEKALLTEFEGKCAKK
;
A
#
# COMPACT_ATOMS: atom_id res chain seq x y z
N MET A 1 5.77 7.70 -16.26
CA MET A 1 6.46 8.27 -15.07
C MET A 1 5.94 9.66 -14.70
N ALA A 2 5.89 10.65 -15.61
CA ALA A 2 5.40 12.00 -15.29
C ALA A 2 3.97 12.04 -14.70
N ARG A 3 3.04 11.25 -15.25
CA ARG A 3 1.65 11.18 -14.76
C ARG A 3 1.52 10.52 -13.38
N THR A 4 2.31 9.49 -13.09
CA THR A 4 2.38 8.89 -11.73
C THR A 4 2.92 9.91 -10.72
N GLY A 5 3.90 10.72 -11.13
CA GLY A 5 4.40 11.84 -10.32
C GLY A 5 3.30 12.85 -9.98
N LEU A 6 2.47 13.23 -10.97
CA LEU A 6 1.33 14.12 -10.76
C LEU A 6 0.30 13.52 -9.79
N ALA A 7 -0.07 12.25 -9.95
CA ALA A 7 -0.99 11.57 -9.05
C ALA A 7 -0.45 11.56 -7.60
N ASN A 8 0.85 11.33 -7.42
CA ASN A 8 1.50 11.41 -6.12
C ASN A 8 1.54 12.82 -5.54
N LEU A 9 1.78 13.84 -6.37
CA LEU A 9 1.76 15.23 -5.93
C LEU A 9 0.37 15.64 -5.44
N LYS A 10 -0.69 15.32 -6.19
CA LYS A 10 -2.08 15.54 -5.77
C LYS A 10 -2.40 14.86 -4.45
N LYS A 11 -2.03 13.58 -4.32
CA LYS A 11 -2.17 12.80 -3.07
C LYS A 11 -1.49 13.51 -1.89
N ASN A 12 -0.27 14.01 -2.08
CA ASN A 12 0.50 14.67 -1.03
C ASN A 12 -0.05 16.06 -0.67
N ASN A 13 -0.66 16.74 -1.64
CA ASN A 13 -1.31 18.04 -1.45
C ASN A 13 -2.75 17.93 -0.90
N GLY A 14 -3.24 16.71 -0.66
CA GLY A 14 -4.59 16.47 -0.13
C GLY A 14 -5.71 16.43 -1.18
N ASP A 15 -5.40 16.60 -2.47
CA ASP A 15 -6.33 16.36 -3.57
C ASP A 15 -6.47 14.85 -3.81
N LEU A 16 -7.14 14.17 -2.87
CA LEU A 16 -7.31 12.71 -2.89
C LEU A 16 -8.22 12.28 -4.04
N GLU A 17 -9.25 13.06 -4.38
CA GLU A 17 -10.17 12.75 -5.48
C GLU A 17 -9.47 12.89 -6.85
N GLY A 18 -8.69 13.96 -7.03
CA GLY A 18 -7.88 14.14 -8.23
C GLY A 18 -6.81 13.07 -8.36
N ALA A 19 -6.17 12.66 -7.26
CA ALA A 19 -5.24 11.54 -7.24
C ALA A 19 -5.91 10.21 -7.63
N LEU A 20 -7.10 9.91 -7.09
CA LEU A 20 -7.87 8.71 -7.48
C LEU A 20 -8.19 8.70 -8.97
N LYS A 21 -8.63 9.83 -9.52
CA LYS A 21 -8.94 9.94 -10.95
C LYS A 21 -7.71 9.64 -11.80
N ASP A 22 -6.56 10.20 -11.45
CA ASP A 22 -5.30 9.96 -12.17
C ASP A 22 -4.88 8.49 -12.06
N TYR A 23 -4.94 7.89 -10.87
CA TYR A 23 -4.63 6.46 -10.69
C TYR A 23 -5.58 5.55 -11.48
N ASN A 24 -6.87 5.86 -11.54
CA ASN A 24 -7.85 5.10 -12.32
C ASN A 24 -7.52 5.13 -13.82
N GLN A 25 -7.15 6.30 -14.34
CA GLN A 25 -6.72 6.43 -15.72
C GLN A 25 -5.45 5.63 -15.99
N LEU A 26 -4.42 5.77 -15.14
CA LEU A 26 -3.16 5.04 -15.27
C LEU A 26 -3.38 3.53 -15.24
N LEU A 27 -4.24 3.03 -14.36
CA LEU A 27 -4.58 1.62 -14.25
C LEU A 27 -5.40 1.10 -15.44
N THR A 28 -6.17 1.96 -16.10
CA THR A 28 -6.88 1.61 -17.34
C THR A 28 -5.91 1.51 -18.52
N GLU A 29 -4.91 2.39 -18.57
CA GLU A 29 -3.86 2.38 -19.61
C GLU A 29 -2.90 1.20 -19.43
N LYS A 30 -2.41 0.99 -18.19
CA LYS A 30 -1.50 -0.10 -17.87
C LYS A 30 -1.66 -0.54 -16.41
N PRO A 31 -2.30 -1.69 -16.14
CA PRO A 31 -2.39 -2.22 -14.78
C PRO A 31 -1.01 -2.65 -14.26
N GLU A 32 -0.53 -2.02 -13.19
CA GLU A 32 0.77 -2.33 -12.58
C GLU A 32 0.67 -2.37 -11.06
N SER A 33 1.48 -3.21 -10.43
CA SER A 33 1.52 -3.36 -8.96
C SER A 33 1.75 -2.02 -8.25
N LEU A 34 2.69 -1.20 -8.74
CA LEU A 34 3.00 0.12 -8.18
C LEU A 34 1.81 1.10 -8.23
N LEU A 35 0.97 1.00 -9.27
CA LEU A 35 -0.18 1.90 -9.44
C LEU A 35 -1.34 1.51 -8.53
N TYR A 36 -1.58 0.20 -8.36
CA TYR A 36 -2.53 -0.29 -7.37
C TYR A 36 -2.08 0.05 -5.94
N ASN A 37 -0.79 -0.09 -5.63
CA ASN A 37 -0.24 0.33 -4.33
C ASN A 37 -0.42 1.83 -4.09
N GLY A 38 -0.10 2.65 -5.10
CA GLY A 38 -0.29 4.10 -5.03
C GLY A 38 -1.76 4.50 -4.82
N ARG A 39 -2.71 3.83 -5.49
CA ARG A 39 -4.14 4.08 -5.31
C ARG A 39 -4.64 3.60 -3.95
N ALA A 40 -4.12 2.48 -3.43
CA ALA A 40 -4.42 2.01 -2.08
C ALA A 40 -4.00 3.01 -0.99
N ASP A 41 -2.86 3.68 -1.15
CA ASP A 41 -2.43 4.76 -0.23
C ASP A 41 -3.40 5.94 -0.26
N VAL A 42 -3.94 6.30 -1.44
CA VAL A 42 -5.01 7.30 -1.53
C VAL A 42 -6.27 6.84 -0.79
N TYR A 43 -6.70 5.59 -0.97
CA TYR A 43 -7.84 5.04 -0.23
C TYR A 43 -7.62 5.02 1.29
N LEU A 44 -6.41 4.70 1.76
CA LEU A 44 -6.06 4.77 3.19
C LEU A 44 -6.18 6.19 3.75
N LYS A 45 -5.68 7.20 3.01
CA LYS A 45 -5.85 8.62 3.38
C LYS A 45 -7.32 9.04 3.44
N MET A 46 -8.18 8.41 2.65
CA MET A 46 -9.64 8.61 2.66
C MET A 46 -10.37 7.73 3.70
N LYS A 47 -9.67 6.96 4.54
CA LYS A 47 -10.27 5.99 5.49
C LYS A 47 -11.12 4.89 4.82
N LYS A 48 -10.80 4.58 3.56
CA LYS A 48 -11.43 3.52 2.76
C LYS A 48 -10.59 2.25 2.78
N SER A 49 -10.44 1.64 3.96
CA SER A 49 -9.51 0.52 4.16
C SER A 49 -9.92 -0.75 3.39
N LYS A 50 -11.22 -0.93 3.06
CA LYS A 50 -11.70 -2.07 2.26
C LYS A 50 -11.23 -1.96 0.81
N GLU A 51 -11.37 -0.79 0.21
CA GLU A 51 -10.92 -0.49 -1.15
C GLU A 51 -9.39 -0.55 -1.24
N ALA A 52 -8.69 -0.01 -0.23
CA ALA A 52 -7.24 -0.13 -0.13
C ALA A 52 -6.79 -1.60 -0.12
N LEU A 53 -7.46 -2.46 0.67
CA LEU A 53 -7.13 -3.88 0.75
C LEU A 53 -7.34 -4.60 -0.58
N ALA A 54 -8.42 -4.26 -1.30
CA ALA A 54 -8.69 -4.84 -2.61
C ALA A 54 -7.58 -4.50 -3.61
N ASP A 55 -7.14 -3.24 -3.64
CA ASP A 55 -6.04 -2.78 -4.49
C ASP A 55 -4.71 -3.43 -4.13
N ILE A 56 -4.40 -3.55 -2.83
CA ILE A 56 -3.16 -4.20 -2.40
C ILE A 56 -3.15 -5.69 -2.74
N ASN A 57 -4.28 -6.38 -2.60
CA ASN A 57 -4.38 -7.77 -3.04
C ASN A 57 -4.17 -7.90 -4.56
N LYS A 58 -4.67 -6.94 -5.35
CA LYS A 58 -4.42 -6.90 -6.80
C LYS A 58 -2.96 -6.61 -7.12
N ALA A 59 -2.32 -5.69 -6.40
CA ALA A 59 -0.91 -5.38 -6.53
C ALA A 59 -0.03 -6.62 -6.28
N ILE A 60 -0.29 -7.35 -5.18
CA ILE A 60 0.40 -8.60 -4.83
C ILE A 60 0.17 -9.68 -5.89
N SER A 61 -1.04 -9.77 -6.46
CA SER A 61 -1.33 -10.73 -7.53
C SER A 61 -0.59 -10.42 -8.83
N ILE A 62 -0.29 -9.15 -9.12
CA ILE A 62 0.44 -8.73 -10.32
C ILE A 62 1.94 -8.91 -10.12
N ASP A 63 2.44 -8.48 -8.96
CA ASP A 63 3.84 -8.66 -8.58
C ASP A 63 3.93 -9.14 -7.12
N PRO A 64 4.06 -10.47 -6.91
CA PRO A 64 4.24 -11.05 -5.59
C PRO A 64 5.58 -10.72 -4.93
N LYS A 65 6.50 -10.06 -5.64
CA LYS A 65 7.80 -9.64 -5.11
C LYS A 65 7.83 -8.15 -4.78
N PHE A 66 6.74 -7.41 -5.03
CA PHE A 66 6.68 -5.99 -4.69
C PHE A 66 6.52 -5.80 -3.18
N SER A 67 7.65 -5.67 -2.50
CA SER A 67 7.74 -5.68 -1.04
C SER A 67 6.90 -4.56 -0.38
N GLN A 68 6.78 -3.39 -1.02
CA GLN A 68 5.95 -2.27 -0.56
C GLN A 68 4.47 -2.67 -0.38
N SER A 69 3.93 -3.55 -1.23
CA SER A 69 2.54 -3.98 -1.11
C SER A 69 2.28 -4.80 0.15
N TYR A 70 3.27 -5.54 0.64
CA TYR A 70 3.15 -6.26 1.90
C TYR A 70 3.21 -5.30 3.10
N VAL A 71 4.01 -4.23 3.03
CA VAL A 71 4.00 -3.17 4.05
C VAL A 71 2.64 -2.47 4.11
N THR A 72 2.12 -2.04 2.96
CA THR A 72 0.78 -1.41 2.91
C THR A 72 -0.31 -2.35 3.39
N LYS A 73 -0.23 -3.66 3.08
CA LYS A 73 -1.16 -4.67 3.60
C LYS A 73 -1.08 -4.76 5.13
N ALA A 74 0.12 -4.77 5.69
CA ALA A 74 0.31 -4.80 7.14
C ALA A 74 -0.32 -3.58 7.82
N ILE A 75 -0.14 -2.38 7.25
CA ILE A 75 -0.78 -1.16 7.74
C ILE A 75 -2.30 -1.30 7.79
N ILE A 76 -2.92 -1.76 6.70
CA ILE A 76 -4.38 -1.98 6.63
C ILE A 76 -4.85 -3.01 7.68
N LEU A 77 -4.05 -4.07 7.90
CA LEU A 77 -4.36 -5.11 8.88
C LEU A 77 -4.23 -4.63 10.32
N PHE A 78 -3.26 -3.75 10.63
CA PHE A 78 -3.18 -3.09 11.94
C PHE A 78 -4.38 -2.19 12.20
N GLU A 79 -4.87 -1.45 11.21
CA GLU A 79 -6.12 -0.68 11.35
C GLU A 79 -7.34 -1.59 11.61
N SER A 80 -7.27 -2.84 11.16
CA SER A 80 -8.31 -3.85 11.34
C SER A 80 -8.12 -4.73 12.59
N ALA A 81 -7.19 -4.38 13.50
CA ALA A 81 -6.81 -5.16 14.68
C ALA A 81 -6.38 -6.61 14.39
N LYS A 82 -5.84 -6.86 13.19
CA LYS A 82 -5.34 -8.16 12.73
C LYS A 82 -3.82 -8.23 12.85
N ASP A 83 -3.31 -7.96 14.04
CA ASP A 83 -1.88 -7.73 14.30
C ASP A 83 -1.00 -8.92 13.89
N LYS A 84 -1.45 -10.16 14.16
CA LYS A 84 -0.73 -11.38 13.76
C LYS A 84 -0.55 -11.48 12.24
N GLU A 85 -1.60 -11.23 11.49
CA GLU A 85 -1.54 -11.22 10.02
C GLU A 85 -0.68 -10.05 9.52
N ALA A 86 -0.77 -8.88 10.15
CA ALA A 86 0.02 -7.71 9.81
C ALA A 86 1.52 -7.99 9.94
N CYS A 87 1.95 -8.56 11.07
CA CYS A 87 3.34 -8.89 11.33
C CYS A 87 3.89 -9.92 10.34
N SER A 88 3.09 -10.93 9.96
CA SER A 88 3.51 -11.87 8.91
C SER A 88 3.73 -11.20 7.55
N ASN A 89 2.95 -10.15 7.22
CA ASN A 89 3.16 -9.38 6.00
C ASN A 89 4.42 -8.50 6.09
N LEU A 90 4.76 -7.96 7.27
CA LEU A 90 6.03 -7.25 7.47
C LEU A 90 7.23 -8.18 7.32
N ASP A 91 7.17 -9.39 7.88
CA ASP A 91 8.20 -10.42 7.71
C ASP A 91 8.38 -10.76 6.23
N LYS A 92 7.26 -10.87 5.50
CA LYS A 92 7.29 -11.10 4.04
C LYS A 92 7.92 -9.93 3.29
N ALA A 93 7.61 -8.68 3.67
CA ALA A 93 8.22 -7.49 3.06
C ALA A 93 9.74 -7.47 3.28
N ALA A 94 10.19 -7.74 4.50
CA ALA A 94 11.61 -7.82 4.84
C ALA A 94 12.33 -8.94 4.07
N ALA A 95 11.72 -10.12 3.96
CA ALA A 95 12.26 -11.24 3.16
C ALA A 95 12.35 -10.93 1.66
N LEU A 96 11.53 -9.99 1.16
CA LEU A 96 11.57 -9.48 -0.21
C LEU A 96 12.51 -8.28 -0.38
N GLY A 97 13.31 -7.94 0.64
CA GLY A 97 14.30 -6.88 0.58
C GLY A 97 13.79 -5.48 0.92
N HIS A 98 12.57 -5.35 1.47
CA HIS A 98 12.18 -4.07 2.08
C HIS A 98 13.09 -3.77 3.26
N GLU A 99 13.53 -2.52 3.36
CA GLU A 99 14.42 -2.11 4.43
C GLU A 99 13.74 -2.29 5.78
N LYS A 100 14.35 -3.12 6.65
CA LYS A 100 13.81 -3.43 7.97
C LYS A 100 13.78 -2.20 8.89
N ALA A 101 14.72 -1.28 8.71
CA ALA A 101 14.77 -0.02 9.47
C ALA A 101 13.47 0.79 9.30
N LEU A 102 12.85 0.74 8.12
CA LEU A 102 11.58 1.40 7.82
C LEU A 102 10.35 0.68 8.43
N LEU A 103 10.53 -0.51 8.99
CA LEU A 103 9.46 -1.30 9.62
C LEU A 103 9.52 -1.24 11.16
N THR A 104 10.53 -0.56 11.72
CA THR A 104 10.76 -0.45 13.17
C THR A 104 9.58 0.18 13.91
N GLU A 105 8.83 1.06 13.25
CA GLU A 105 7.59 1.66 13.77
C GLU A 105 6.50 0.62 14.12
N PHE A 106 6.60 -0.60 13.57
CA PHE A 106 5.65 -1.68 13.81
C PHE A 106 6.18 -2.75 14.79
N GLU A 107 7.44 -2.70 15.21
CA GLU A 107 8.06 -3.71 16.09
C GLU A 107 7.33 -3.82 17.44
N GLY A 108 6.92 -2.69 18.03
CA GLY A 108 6.14 -2.68 19.26
C GLY A 108 4.76 -3.32 19.13
N LYS A 109 4.17 -3.34 17.92
CA LYS A 109 2.91 -4.03 17.64
C LYS A 109 3.10 -5.53 17.41
N CYS A 110 4.26 -5.93 16.89
CA CYS A 110 4.59 -7.33 16.62
C CYS A 110 5.19 -8.09 17.79
N ALA A 111 5.74 -7.40 18.78
CA ALA A 111 6.32 -8.00 19.99
C ALA A 111 5.29 -8.60 20.95
N LYS A 112 4.00 -8.24 20.83
CA LYS A 112 2.90 -8.79 21.64
C LYS A 112 2.39 -10.13 21.09
N LYS A 113 3.29 -11.09 20.87
CA LYS A 113 2.92 -12.46 20.44
C LYS A 113 2.10 -13.19 21.50
#